data_AF-A0A958W0A2-F1
#
_entry.id   AF-A0A958W0A2-F1
#
_cell.length_a   1.000
_cell.length_b   1.000
_cell.length_c   1.000
_cell.angle_alpha   90.00
_cell.angle_beta   90.00
_cell.angle_gamma   90.00
#
_symmetry.space_group_name_H-M   'P 1'
#
loop_
_entity.id
_entity.type
_entity.pdbx_description
1 polymer ?
#
loop_
_entity_poly.entity_id
_entity_poly.type
_entity_poly.pdbx_seq_one_letter_code
_entity_poly.pdbx_strand_id
1 'polypeptide(L)' 'MKTKECPSCAMETDVKNKVCHICGYEFAEYSSGFKWVAILLIILFILYFIF' A
#
# COMPACT_ATOMS: atom_id res chain seq x y z
N MET A 1 -9.87 14.73 12.62
CA MET A 1 -9.08 13.50 12.48
C MET A 1 -9.69 12.68 11.36
N LYS A 2 -8.91 12.05 10.48
CA LYS A 2 -9.44 11.32 9.32
C LYS A 2 -9.47 9.83 9.69
N THR A 3 -10.65 9.26 9.83
CA THR A 3 -10.87 7.84 10.16
C THR A 3 -11.25 7.07 8.89
N LYS A 4 -10.94 5.77 8.85
CA LYS A 4 -11.33 4.82 7.81
C LYS A 4 -11.99 3.62 8.45
N GLU A 5 -12.95 3.01 7.78
CA GLU A 5 -13.54 1.75 8.22
C GLU A 5 -12.62 0.59 7.81
N CYS A 6 -12.36 -0.33 8.74
CA CYS A 6 -11.62 -1.54 8.42
C CYS A 6 -12.47 -2.44 7.51
N PRO A 7 -11.99 -2.86 6.33
CA PRO A 7 -12.78 -3.66 5.39
C PRO A 7 -13.09 -5.07 5.92
N SER A 8 -12.34 -5.54 6.92
CA SER A 8 -12.52 -6.88 7.48
C SER A 8 -13.48 -6.94 8.66
N CYS A 9 -13.52 -5.91 9.51
CA CYS A 9 -14.34 -5.91 10.74
C CYS A 9 -15.30 -4.73 10.85
N ALA A 10 -15.34 -3.85 9.84
CA ALA A 10 -16.15 -2.63 9.80
C ALA A 10 -15.93 -1.66 10.98
N MET A 11 -14.86 -1.85 11.75
CA MET A 11 -14.52 -0.95 12.85
C MET A 11 -13.87 0.33 12.31
N GLU A 12 -14.25 1.48 12.85
CA GLU A 12 -13.56 2.75 12.61
C GLU A 12 -12.13 2.71 13.18
N THR A 13 -11.14 3.01 12.34
CA THR A 13 -9.74 3.10 12.74
C THR A 13 -9.07 4.31 12.10
N ASP A 14 -7.97 4.80 12.68
CA ASP A 14 -7.26 5.94 12.11
C ASP A 14 -6.64 5.56 10.76
N VAL A 15 -6.69 6.48 9.78
CA VAL A 15 -6.12 6.25 8.45
C VAL A 15 -4.62 5.93 8.53
N LYS A 16 -3.92 6.46 9.54
CA LYS A 16 -2.48 6.23 9.78
C LYS A 16 -2.16 4.86 10.36
N ASN A 17 -3.15 4.11 10.85
CA ASN A 17 -2.89 2.78 11.37
C ASN A 17 -2.62 1.82 10.21
N LYS A 18 -1.42 1.22 10.25
CA LYS A 18 -0.97 0.18 9.31
C LYS A 18 -1.66 -1.15 9.54
N VAL A 19 -2.09 -1.41 10.77
CA VAL A 19 -2.77 -2.65 11.15
C VAL A 19 -3.99 -2.29 11.99
N CYS A 20 -5.12 -2.97 11.75
CA CYS A 20 -6.29 -2.82 12.61
C CYS A 20 -6.05 -3.49 13.96
N HIS A 21 -6.12 -2.73 15.06
CA HIS A 21 -5.91 -3.25 16.41
C HIS A 21 -6.98 -4.23 16.91
N ILE A 22 -8.12 -4.33 16.20
CA ILE A 22 -9.24 -5.21 16.58
C ILE A 22 -9.11 -6.58 15.93
N CYS A 23 -8.91 -6.62 14.61
CA CYS A 23 -8.90 -7.86 13.83
C CYS A 23 -7.53 -8.26 13.28
N GLY A 24 -6.51 -7.40 13.40
CA GLY A 24 -5.17 -7.65 12.87
C GLY A 24 -5.05 -7.44 11.36
N TYR A 25 -6.04 -6.85 10.68
CA TYR A 25 -5.99 -6.60 9.24
C TYR A 25 -4.88 -5.60 8.88
N GLU A 26 -3.94 -6.02 8.05
CA GLU A 26 -2.86 -5.18 7.53
C GLU A 26 -3.38 -4.30 6.38
N PHE A 27 -3.42 -3.00 6.61
CA PHE A 27 -3.71 -2.04 5.56
C PHE A 27 -2.51 -1.92 4.64
N ALA A 28 -2.69 -2.22 3.36
CA ALA A 28 -1.68 -2.04 2.34
C ALA A 28 -1.34 -0.54 2.18
N GLU A 29 -0.36 -0.09 2.95
CA GLU A 29 0.17 1.27 2.89
C GLU A 29 1.36 1.25 1.94
N TYR A 30 1.07 1.42 0.64
CA TYR A 30 2.13 1.54 -0.36
C TYR A 30 2.93 2.82 -0.07
N SER A 31 4.14 2.65 0.46
CA SER A 31 5.04 3.78 0.66
C SER A 31 5.33 4.46 -0.68
N SER A 32 5.51 5.78 -0.67
CA SER A 32 5.82 6.56 -1.89
C SER A 32 7.06 6.02 -2.62
N GLY A 33 7.95 5.29 -1.92
CA GLY A 33 9.11 4.61 -2.51
C GLY A 33 8.74 3.45 -3.43
N PHE A 34 7.65 2.72 -3.17
CA PHE A 34 7.20 1.63 -4.05
C PHE A 34 6.82 2.13 -5.45
N LYS A 35 6.34 3.37 -5.58
CA LYS A 35 6.06 3.97 -6.89
C LYS A 35 7.34 4.11 -7.73
N TRP A 36 8.44 4.55 -7.12
CA TRP A 36 9.74 4.66 -7.79
C TRP A 36 10.31 3.29 -8.16
N VAL A 37 10.17 2.30 -7.29
CA VAL A 37 10.58 0.92 -7.58
C VAL A 37 9.79 0.37 -8.78
N ALA A 38 8.47 0.58 -8.83
CA ALA A 38 7.64 0.15 -9.95
C ALA A 38 8.06 0.81 -11.28
N ILE A 39 8.35 2.12 -11.27
CA ILE A 39 8.84 2.85 -12.45
C ILE A 39 10.19 2.29 -12.93
N LEU A 40 11.13 2.08 -12.00
CA LEU A 40 12.45 1.55 -12.33
C LEU A 40 12.36 0.15 -12.96
N LEU A 41 11.47 -0.71 -12.44
CA LEU A 41 11.25 -2.05 -12.96
C LEU A 41 10.68 -2.02 -14.38
N ILE A 42 9.70 -1.14 -14.65
CA ILE A 42 9.14 -0.94 -15.99
C ILE A 42 10.23 -0.51 -16.99
N ILE A 43 11.07 0.45 -16.61
CA ILE A 43 12.17 0.94 -17.47
C ILE A 43 13.15 -0.20 -17.79
N LEU A 44 13.54 -0.98 -16.79
CA LEU A 44 14.40 -2.15 -16.95
C LEU A 44 13.78 -3.19 -17.90
N PHE A 45 12.48 -3.42 -17.79
CA PHE A 45 11.77 -4.37 -18.64
C PHE A 45 11.72 -3.91 -20.11
N ILE A 46 11.50 -2.61 -20.33
CA ILE A 46 11.53 -2.01 -21.67
C ILE A 46 12.94 -2.09 -22.26
N LEU A 47 13.97 -1.78 -21.48
CA LEU A 47 15.37 -1.90 -21.91
C LEU A 47 15.72 -3.34 -22.29
N TYR A 48 15.32 -4.32 -21.47
CA TYR A 48 15.52 -5.75 -21.74
C TYR A 48 14.78 -6.23 -23.00
N PHE A 49 13.60 -5.67 -23.28
CA PHE A 49 12.85 -6.08 -24.46
C PHE A 49 13.42 -5.49 -25.76
N ILE A 50 14.10 -4.36 -25.69
CA ILE A 50 14.71 -3.66 -26.84
C ILE A 50 16.11 -4.20 -27.17
N PHE A 51 16.84 -4.71 -26.18
CA PHE A 51 18.26 -5.10 -26.27
C PHE A 51 18.44 -6.61 -26.17
#